data_AF-K2AC51-F1
#
_entry.id   AF-K2AC51-F1
#
_cell.length_a   1.000
_cell.length_b   1.000
_cell.length_c   1.000
_cell.angle_alpha   90.00
_cell.angle_beta   90.00
_cell.angle_gamma   90.00
#
_symmetry.space_group_name_H-M   'P 1'
#
loop_
_entity.id
_entity.type
_entity.pdbx_description
1 polymer ?
#
loop_
_entity_poly.entity_id
_entity_poly.type
_entity_poly.pdbx_seq_one_letter_code
_entity_poly.pdbx_strand_id
1 'polypeptide(L)'
;MLDAVSVSLDFEGRKFTLETGALAKQAHGSIIASLGDTCVLSSATMGEVRQGTDFFPLMVDYEEKFYASGKISGSRFVKREGRPSDNAVLTSRLIDRPLRPLFPKMMRNDVQVICTVLSADMEVDPGTTA
;
A
#
# COMPACT_ATOMS: atom_id res chain seq x y z
N MET A 1 9.37 -18.86 -15.31
CA MET A 1 9.69 -17.92 -14.22
C MET A 1 9.45 -16.55 -14.83
N LEU A 2 8.34 -15.88 -14.50
CA LEU A 2 8.00 -14.61 -15.16
C LEU A 2 8.88 -13.51 -14.57
N ASP A 3 9.58 -12.78 -15.43
CA ASP A 3 10.58 -11.79 -15.08
C ASP A 3 9.94 -10.57 -14.40
N ALA A 4 10.50 -10.16 -13.27
CA ALA A 4 10.11 -8.92 -12.61
C ALA A 4 10.65 -7.74 -13.43
N VAL A 5 9.81 -6.72 -13.62
CA VAL A 5 10.20 -5.48 -14.29
C VAL A 5 10.46 -4.44 -13.22
N SER A 6 11.66 -3.85 -13.23
CA SER A 6 12.03 -2.78 -12.30
C SER A 6 12.44 -1.53 -13.06
N VAL A 7 12.05 -0.38 -12.50
CA VAL A 7 12.47 0.95 -12.95
C VAL A 7 13.03 1.68 -11.74
N SER A 8 14.22 2.25 -11.89
CA SER A 8 14.87 3.02 -10.83
C SER A 8 15.13 4.45 -11.28
N LEU A 9 15.00 5.39 -10.35
CA LEU A 9 15.36 6.80 -10.50
C LEU A 9 16.09 7.29 -9.26
N ASP A 10 16.89 8.34 -9.42
CA ASP A 10 17.52 9.04 -8.29
C ASP A 10 16.54 10.11 -7.79
N PHE A 11 16.17 10.01 -6.52
CA PHE A 11 15.31 10.96 -5.83
C PHE A 11 16.06 11.51 -4.62
N GLU A 12 16.46 12.79 -4.69
CA GLU A 12 17.21 13.48 -3.63
C GLU A 12 18.48 12.74 -3.17
N GLY A 13 19.20 12.08 -4.08
CA GLY A 13 20.42 11.32 -3.77
C GLY A 13 20.14 9.92 -3.22
N ARG A 14 18.87 9.50 -3.16
CA ARG A 14 18.45 8.15 -2.78
C ARG A 14 17.88 7.43 -4.00
N LYS A 15 18.18 6.15 -4.12
CA LYS A 15 17.64 5.33 -5.21
C LYS A 15 16.18 5.00 -4.91
N PHE A 16 15.27 5.51 -5.73
CA PHE A 16 13.86 5.14 -5.73
C PHE A 16 13.60 4.10 -6.81
N THR A 17 13.09 2.93 -6.42
CA THR A 17 12.86 1.79 -7.32
C THR A 17 11.42 1.35 -7.23
N LEU A 18 10.81 1.12 -8.39
CA LEU A 18 9.48 0.54 -8.54
C LEU A 18 9.62 -0.80 -9.24
N GLU A 19 9.15 -1.87 -8.62
CA GLU A 19 9.20 -3.23 -9.16
C GLU A 19 7.79 -3.83 -9.26
N THR A 20 7.49 -4.49 -10.37
CA THR A 20 6.22 -5.20 -10.58
C THR A 20 6.48 -6.61 -11.13
N GLY A 21 5.53 -7.52 -10.95
CA GLY A 21 5.62 -8.89 -11.44
C GLY A 21 6.41 -9.86 -10.56
N ALA A 22 6.94 -9.42 -9.41
CA ALA A 22 7.55 -10.30 -8.41
C ALA A 22 6.51 -10.88 -7.44
N LEU A 23 5.73 -10.01 -6.79
CA LEU A 23 4.76 -10.37 -5.73
C LEU A 23 3.31 -10.06 -6.13
N ALA A 24 2.36 -10.68 -5.40
CA ALA A 24 0.92 -10.43 -5.53
C ALA A 24 0.36 -10.51 -6.97
N LYS A 25 0.81 -11.51 -7.74
CA LYS A 25 0.46 -11.70 -9.17
C LYS A 25 -1.03 -11.91 -9.47
N GLN A 26 -1.83 -12.22 -8.45
CA GLN A 26 -3.27 -12.38 -8.57
C GLN A 26 -4.02 -11.05 -8.38
N ALA A 27 -3.35 -10.01 -7.88
CA ALA A 27 -3.91 -8.67 -7.87
C ALA A 27 -3.97 -8.13 -9.30
N HIS A 28 -4.90 -7.20 -9.56
CA HIS A 28 -4.99 -6.55 -10.87
C HIS A 28 -3.78 -5.65 -11.13
N GLY A 29 -3.23 -5.06 -10.07
CA GLY A 29 -1.92 -4.41 -10.08
C GLY A 29 -1.18 -4.61 -8.76
N SER A 30 0.13 -4.79 -8.83
CA SER A 30 1.02 -4.83 -7.67
C SER A 30 2.33 -4.14 -7.98
N ILE A 31 2.79 -3.31 -7.04
CA ILE A 31 4.06 -2.59 -7.12
C ILE A 31 4.76 -2.71 -5.78
N ILE A 32 6.05 -3.02 -5.80
CA ILE A 32 6.96 -2.87 -4.68
C ILE A 32 7.69 -1.55 -4.90
N ALA A 33 7.42 -0.58 -4.05
CA ALA A 33 8.14 0.70 -4.02
C ALA A 33 9.25 0.62 -2.97
N SER A 34 10.47 0.99 -3.36
CA SER A 34 11.62 1.00 -2.47
C SER A 34 12.36 2.33 -2.58
N LEU A 35 12.49 3.05 -1.47
CA LEU A 35 13.25 4.29 -1.37
C LEU A 35 14.36 4.10 -0.34
N GLY A 36 15.59 3.88 -0.83
CA GLY A 36 16.67 3.40 0.04
C GLY A 36 16.34 2.01 0.60
N ASP A 37 16.32 1.88 1.92
CA ASP A 37 16.00 0.63 2.62
C ASP A 37 14.51 0.51 3.02
N THR A 38 13.72 1.58 2.89
CA THR A 38 12.26 1.53 3.09
C THR A 38 11.58 0.87 1.90
N CYS A 39 10.73 -0.13 2.16
CA CYS A 39 10.05 -0.92 1.14
C CYS A 39 8.56 -1.11 1.48
N VAL A 40 7.69 -0.78 0.52
CA VAL A 40 6.23 -0.87 0.62
C VAL A 40 5.69 -1.69 -0.55
N LEU A 41 4.80 -2.64 -0.25
CA LEU A 41 4.04 -3.38 -1.25
C LEU A 41 2.64 -2.75 -1.37
N SER A 42 2.37 -2.15 -2.52
CA SER A 42 1.06 -1.58 -2.85
C SER A 42 0.37 -2.49 -3.87
N SER A 43 -0.84 -2.95 -3.53
CA SER A 43 -1.64 -3.81 -4.39
C SER A 43 -3.03 -3.23 -4.59
N ALA A 44 -3.53 -3.31 -5.83
CA ALA A 44 -4.82 -2.81 -6.22
C ALA A 44 -5.65 -3.92 -6.86
N THR A 45 -6.89 -4.06 -6.41
CA THR A 45 -7.86 -5.01 -6.95
C THR A 45 -9.18 -4.32 -7.25
N MET A 46 -9.82 -4.76 -8.33
CA MET A 46 -11.13 -4.31 -8.72
C MET A 46 -12.07 -5.50 -8.81
N GLY A 47 -13.20 -5.43 -8.12
CA GLY A 47 -14.25 -6.42 -8.16
C GLY A 47 -15.40 -6.04 -9.12
N GLU A 48 -16.44 -6.86 -9.07
CA GLU A 48 -17.68 -6.60 -9.79
C GLU A 48 -18.50 -5.48 -9.12
N VAL A 49 -19.46 -4.95 -9.87
CA VAL A 49 -20.39 -3.95 -9.35
C VAL A 49 -21.37 -4.62 -8.39
N ARG A 50 -21.41 -4.17 -7.13
CA ARG A 50 -22.37 -4.66 -6.15
C ARG A 50 -23.78 -4.12 -6.45
N GLN A 51 -24.77 -5.00 -6.53
CA GLN A 51 -26.16 -4.61 -6.78
C GLN A 51 -26.67 -3.65 -5.68
N GLY A 52 -27.36 -2.58 -6.08
CA GLY A 52 -27.91 -1.59 -5.17
C GLY A 52 -26.92 -0.51 -4.68
N THR A 53 -25.71 -0.45 -5.24
CA THR A 53 -24.72 0.57 -4.85
C THR A 53 -24.92 1.87 -5.62
N ASP A 54 -25.13 2.97 -4.90
CA ASP A 54 -25.34 4.33 -5.39
C ASP A 54 -24.13 5.26 -5.20
N PHE A 55 -23.06 4.79 -4.54
CA PHE A 55 -21.77 5.47 -4.32
C PHE A 55 -20.58 4.72 -4.98
N PHE A 56 -19.39 5.30 -5.00
CA PHE A 56 -18.18 4.62 -5.52
C PHE A 56 -17.45 3.97 -4.34
N PRO A 57 -17.48 2.62 -4.21
CA PRO A 57 -16.82 1.91 -3.13
C PRO A 57 -15.31 1.82 -3.39
N LEU A 58 -14.57 2.78 -2.83
CA LEU A 58 -13.11 2.77 -2.75
C LEU A 58 -12.71 2.56 -1.29
N MET A 59 -11.93 1.51 -1.05
CA MET A 59 -11.29 1.19 0.24
C MET A 59 -9.78 1.30 0.09
N VAL A 60 -9.14 2.03 1.01
CA VAL A 60 -7.69 2.19 1.05
C VAL A 60 -7.19 1.82 2.45
N ASP A 61 -6.38 0.78 2.51
CA ASP A 61 -5.82 0.26 3.76
C ASP A 61 -4.30 0.39 3.72
N TYR A 62 -3.75 1.14 4.67
CA TYR A 62 -2.31 1.23 4.89
C TYR A 62 -1.98 0.44 6.16
N GLU A 63 -1.11 -0.57 6.03
CA GLU A 63 -0.75 -1.48 7.10
C GLU A 63 0.74 -1.42 7.40
N GLU A 64 1.04 -1.01 8.63
CA GLU A 64 2.40 -1.07 9.19
C GLU A 64 2.59 -2.39 9.93
N LYS A 65 3.54 -3.21 9.48
CA LYS A 65 3.89 -4.44 10.17
C LYS A 65 5.01 -4.18 11.17
N PHE A 66 4.94 -4.77 12.37
CA PHE A 66 5.97 -4.53 13.39
C PHE A 66 7.36 -5.00 12.92
N TYR A 67 7.39 -6.07 12.12
CA TYR A 67 8.63 -6.61 11.56
C TYR A 67 9.34 -5.62 10.63
N ALA A 68 8.64 -4.66 10.03
CA ALA A 68 9.25 -3.68 9.13
C ALA A 68 10.31 -2.83 9.85
N SER A 69 10.15 -2.63 11.16
CA SER A 69 11.09 -1.95 12.05
C SER A 69 11.95 -2.91 12.90
N GLY A 70 11.90 -4.21 12.61
CA GLY A 70 12.60 -5.25 13.39
C GLY A 70 12.05 -5.46 14.80
N LYS A 71 10.82 -5.00 15.09
CA LYS A 71 10.17 -5.11 16.41
C LYS A 71 9.14 -6.24 16.43
N ILE A 72 8.89 -6.77 17.62
CA ILE A 72 7.77 -7.68 17.90
C ILE A 72 6.72 -6.89 18.68
N SER A 73 5.44 -7.17 18.42
CA SER A 73 4.32 -6.56 19.16
C SER A 73 4.53 -6.65 20.67
N GLY A 74 4.48 -5.49 21.35
CA GLY A 74 4.68 -5.37 22.79
C GLY A 74 3.49 -5.82 23.65
N SER A 75 2.40 -6.27 23.03
CA SER A 75 1.20 -6.70 23.75
C SER A 75 1.44 -8.01 24.50
N ARG A 76 1.08 -8.02 25.80
CA ARG A 76 1.20 -9.18 26.68
C ARG A 76 0.30 -10.36 26.27
N PHE A 77 -0.82 -10.08 25.60
CA PHE A 77 -1.84 -11.07 25.26
C PHE A 77 -1.88 -11.40 23.76
N VAL A 78 -1.66 -10.41 22.88
CA VAL A 78 -1.78 -10.59 21.42
C VAL A 78 -0.50 -10.09 20.73
N LYS A 79 0.42 -11.00 20.42
CA LYS A 79 1.69 -10.69 19.74
C LYS A 79 1.52 -10.50 18.22
N ARG A 80 0.44 -9.84 17.79
CA ARG A 80 0.10 -9.57 16.39
C ARG A 80 -0.37 -8.13 16.22
N GLU A 81 -0.29 -7.62 15.00
CA GLU A 81 -0.88 -6.36 14.59
C GLU A 81 -2.40 -6.42 14.84
N GLY A 82 -2.93 -5.38 15.46
CA GLY A 82 -4.33 -5.29 15.84
C GLY A 82 -5.09 -4.31 14.95
N ARG A 83 -5.86 -3.42 15.58
CA ARG A 83 -6.54 -2.34 14.86
C ARG A 83 -5.50 -1.38 14.25
N PRO A 84 -5.82 -0.73 13.12
CA PRO A 84 -4.98 0.31 12.53
C PRO A 84 -4.66 1.40 13.56
N SER A 85 -3.40 1.87 13.55
CA SER A 85 -2.97 3.01 14.35
C SER A 85 -3.54 4.32 13.79
N ASP A 86 -3.53 5.40 14.58
CA ASP A 86 -3.96 6.72 14.09
C ASP A 86 -3.13 7.16 12.87
N ASN A 87 -1.83 6.90 12.86
CA ASN A 87 -0.95 7.18 11.72
C ASN A 87 -1.35 6.36 10.49
N ALA A 88 -1.66 5.08 10.67
CA ALA A 88 -2.10 4.23 9.57
C ALA A 88 -3.43 4.73 8.98
N VAL A 89 -4.38 5.12 9.82
CA VAL A 89 -5.66 5.71 9.39
C VAL A 89 -5.45 7.04 8.67
N LEU A 90 -4.57 7.91 9.17
CA LEU A 90 -4.26 9.19 8.54
C LEU A 90 -3.60 8.98 7.17
N THR A 91 -2.68 8.03 7.06
CA THR A 91 -1.98 7.69 5.82
C THR A 91 -2.94 7.08 4.79
N SER A 92 -3.80 6.13 5.19
CA SER A 92 -4.89 5.63 4.34
C SER A 92 -5.73 6.76 3.76
N ARG A 93 -6.11 7.74 4.59
CA ARG A 93 -6.90 8.90 4.14
C ARG A 93 -6.10 9.83 3.24
N LEU A 94 -4.79 9.96 3.47
CA LEU A 94 -3.90 10.75 2.62
C LEU A 94 -3.81 10.18 1.21
N ILE A 95 -3.82 8.85 1.07
CA ILE A 95 -3.81 8.13 -0.20
C ILE A 95 -5.19 8.13 -0.87
N ASP A 96 -6.28 7.93 -0.13
CA ASP A 96 -7.65 7.91 -0.67
C ASP A 96 -8.05 9.26 -1.31
N ARG A 97 -7.80 10.37 -0.61
CA ARG A 97 -8.23 11.72 -1.04
C ARG A 97 -7.79 12.11 -2.46
N PRO A 98 -6.53 11.93 -2.89
CA PRO A 98 -6.12 12.22 -4.25
C PRO A 98 -6.60 11.17 -5.26
N LEU A 99 -6.75 9.89 -4.87
CA LEU A 99 -7.17 8.83 -5.79
C LEU A 99 -8.67 8.92 -6.15
N ARG A 100 -9.54 9.14 -5.17
CA ARG A 100 -11.01 9.14 -5.34
C ARG A 100 -11.53 10.01 -6.49
N PRO A 101 -11.08 11.26 -6.69
CA PRO A 101 -11.55 12.09 -7.80
C PRO A 101 -11.03 11.68 -9.17
N LEU A 102 -10.00 10.83 -9.25
CA LEU A 102 -9.40 10.39 -10.53
C LEU A 102 -10.20 9.28 -11.21
N PHE A 103 -11.11 8.63 -10.48
CA PHE A 103 -11.96 7.59 -11.05
C PHE A 103 -13.10 8.17 -11.90
N PRO A 104 -13.52 7.46 -12.97
CA PRO A 104 -14.67 7.86 -13.77
C PRO A 104 -15.94 7.99 -12.92
N LYS A 105 -16.70 9.08 -13.09
CA LYS A 105 -17.88 9.41 -12.24
C LYS A 105 -18.96 8.33 -12.16
N MET A 106 -19.08 7.49 -13.20
CA MET A 106 -20.10 6.44 -13.30
C MET A 106 -19.58 5.07 -12.84
N MET A 107 -18.33 4.97 -12.40
CA MET A 107 -17.73 3.72 -11.95
C MET A 107 -18.29 3.33 -10.58
N ARG A 108 -18.76 2.08 -10.47
CA ARG A 108 -19.37 1.51 -9.26
C ARG A 108 -18.75 0.17 -8.86
N ASN A 109 -17.65 -0.20 -9.49
CA ASN A 109 -16.87 -1.37 -9.14
C ASN A 109 -16.29 -1.20 -7.74
N ASP A 110 -16.20 -2.32 -7.02
CA ASP A 110 -15.50 -2.39 -5.74
C ASP A 110 -14.00 -2.28 -5.98
N VAL A 111 -13.36 -1.26 -5.42
CA VAL A 111 -11.91 -1.06 -5.57
C VAL A 111 -11.27 -1.09 -4.20
N GLN A 112 -10.28 -1.97 -4.03
CA GLN A 112 -9.47 -2.04 -2.84
C GLN A 112 -8.00 -1.77 -3.17
N VAL A 113 -7.39 -0.87 -2.41
CA VAL A 113 -5.95 -0.60 -2.46
C VAL A 113 -5.36 -0.90 -1.09
N ILE A 114 -4.41 -1.82 -1.03
CA ILE A 114 -3.72 -2.19 0.21
C ILE A 114 -2.24 -1.85 0.06
N CYS A 115 -1.72 -1.03 0.97
CA CYS A 115 -0.32 -0.65 1.06
C CYS A 115 0.27 -1.26 2.33
N THR A 116 1.17 -2.24 2.19
CA THR A 116 1.80 -2.92 3.32
C THR A 116 3.26 -2.53 3.42
N VAL A 117 3.67 -1.98 4.56
CA VAL A 117 5.08 -1.67 4.82
C VAL A 117 5.82 -2.97 5.14
N LEU A 118 6.77 -3.33 4.27
CA LEU A 118 7.59 -4.54 4.41
C LEU A 118 8.90 -4.25 5.14
N SER A 119 9.49 -3.07 4.91
CA SER A 119 10.69 -2.61 5.59
C SER A 119 10.61 -1.10 5.76
N ALA A 120 11.10 -0.59 6.89
CA ALA A 120 11.14 0.83 7.17
C ALA A 120 12.54 1.19 7.68
N ASP A 121 13.23 2.02 6.90
CA ASP A 121 14.38 2.76 7.37
C ASP A 121 13.89 3.92 8.26
N MET A 122 14.61 4.20 9.35
CA MET A 122 14.25 5.28 10.27
C MET A 122 14.48 6.68 9.66
N GLU A 123 15.08 6.74 8.47
CA GLU A 123 15.36 7.99 7.74
C GLU A 123 14.29 8.39 6.72
N VAL A 124 13.38 7.49 6.34
CA VAL A 124 12.35 7.72 5.31
C VAL A 124 10.99 7.36 5.88
N ASP A 125 10.04 8.30 5.83
CA ASP A 125 8.66 8.02 6.19
C ASP A 125 8.01 7.07 5.16
N PRO A 126 7.63 5.82 5.53
CA PRO A 126 7.04 4.88 4.60
C PRO A 126 5.70 5.34 4.03
N GLY A 127 4.99 6.23 4.73
CA GLY A 127 3.73 6.80 4.25
C GLY A 127 3.87 7.62 2.98
N THR A 128 5.05 8.20 2.73
CA THR A 128 5.34 8.95 1.48
C THR A 128 5.77 8.05 0.33
N THR A 129 6.21 6.84 0.63
CA THR A 129 6.67 5.84 -0.36
C THR A 129 5.52 4.98 -0.88
N ALA A 130 4.40 4.93 -0.15
CA ALA A 130 3.25 4.06 -0.36
C ALA A 130 2.36 4.43 -1.56
#